data_AF-A0A524DK80-F1
#
_entry.id   AF-A0A524DK80-F1
#
_cell.length_a   1.000
_cell.length_b   1.000
_cell.length_c   1.000
_cell.angle_alpha   90.00
_cell.angle_beta   90.00
_cell.angle_gamma   90.00
#
_symmetry.space_group_name_H-M   'P 1'
#
loop_
_entity.id
_entity.type
_entity.pdbx_description
1 polymer ?
#
loop_
_entity_poly.entity_id
_entity_poly.type
_entity_poly.pdbx_seq_one_letter_code
_entity_poly.pdbx_strand_id
1 'polypeptide(L)'
;MTFAVAMYNLYDKPISNVKVVKTIPDDFSDPVIRETTEGRGEVEDNKIVWTIDKLIPEETVLMKFTCSIMVTDITKRRTGPIEVTYKANSSFAGGLAIDKYDAYTRNKFYVDTVERDEEPGVWDCKLVFENPSEFILQLFNADVYSPEDESEKFVDIDPKDVSLLPAGAQWHSNKWRYESEELPAFRKKLEFRVMPDFQTNVNGTISISDVILEIASITGGMSYDLTQVPTYKEQDVIAKLKIINNGSAPLNEIAINQQYFTSEFNPPNASEVTMIWDGDEVDLPSNSVKFDSNVFRISLKNLRNSDTGLFMPESILEFEYPIHCVNPVKEATFESEITYLANTFPLSQELEFRPEVPIIEALHLRRKFRIGKEVIPIGALGKYQIILTLENIGTAPLQNVVLMDKVPDNFEYGSYSGGKPQITDEVGEDTLKWTIDLLNADDKVEISYEISGTGEYSPSDAQLGL
;
A
#
# COMPACT_ATOMS: atom_id res chain seq x y z
N MET A 1 -13.93 0.67 -9.00
CA MET A 1 -12.66 0.66 -9.76
C MET A 1 -12.89 0.22 -11.20
N THR A 2 -11.99 0.61 -12.11
CA THR A 2 -12.02 0.22 -13.52
C THR A 2 -10.82 -0.66 -13.85
N PHE A 3 -11.06 -1.77 -14.53
CA PHE A 3 -10.05 -2.72 -14.97
C PHE A 3 -10.09 -2.86 -16.49
N ALA A 4 -8.96 -3.26 -17.07
CA ALA A 4 -8.86 -3.57 -18.48
C ALA A 4 -8.02 -4.84 -18.69
N VAL A 5 -8.50 -5.75 -19.52
CA VAL A 5 -7.75 -6.93 -19.99
C VAL A 5 -7.52 -6.74 -21.48
N ALA A 6 -6.25 -6.74 -21.88
CA ALA A 6 -5.83 -6.64 -23.27
C ALA A 6 -5.26 -7.98 -23.74
N MET A 7 -5.63 -8.38 -24.94
CA MET A 7 -5.08 -9.56 -25.62
C MET A 7 -4.43 -9.09 -26.91
N TYR A 8 -3.19 -9.52 -27.15
CA TYR A 8 -2.46 -9.25 -28.38
C TYR A 8 -2.04 -10.56 -29.02
N ASN A 9 -2.36 -10.74 -30.30
CA ASN A 9 -1.96 -11.94 -31.02
C ASN A 9 -0.52 -11.82 -31.57
N LEU A 10 0.40 -12.55 -30.94
CA LEU A 10 1.80 -12.66 -31.35
C LEU A 10 2.04 -13.69 -32.47
N TYR A 11 1.03 -14.46 -32.87
CA TYR A 11 1.15 -15.45 -33.95
C TYR A 11 1.06 -14.79 -35.32
N ASP A 12 1.74 -15.39 -36.30
CA ASP A 12 1.68 -15.04 -37.73
C ASP A 12 0.33 -15.38 -38.38
N LYS A 13 -0.49 -16.18 -37.70
CA LYS A 13 -1.81 -16.62 -38.14
C LYS A 13 -2.89 -16.31 -37.09
N PRO A 14 -4.16 -16.20 -37.50
CA PRO A 14 -5.26 -16.01 -36.57
C PRO A 14 -5.34 -17.16 -35.56
N ILE A 15 -5.63 -16.83 -34.31
CA ILE A 15 -6.05 -17.79 -33.29
C ILE A 15 -7.57 -17.80 -33.18
N SER A 16 -8.14 -18.88 -32.66
CA SER A 16 -9.58 -19.10 -32.59
C SER A 16 -10.00 -19.66 -31.23
N ASN A 17 -11.29 -19.57 -30.93
CA ASN A 17 -11.89 -20.05 -29.69
C ASN A 17 -11.14 -19.54 -28.45
N VAL A 18 -10.80 -18.25 -28.44
CA VAL A 18 -10.14 -17.63 -27.30
C VAL A 18 -11.17 -17.48 -26.20
N LYS A 19 -10.87 -17.99 -25.01
CA LYS A 19 -11.68 -17.84 -23.81
C LYS A 19 -10.80 -17.33 -22.69
N VAL A 20 -11.09 -16.11 -22.24
CA VAL A 20 -10.48 -15.45 -21.09
C VAL A 20 -11.44 -15.55 -19.91
N VAL A 21 -10.96 -16.02 -18.77
CA VAL A 21 -11.70 -16.14 -17.52
C VAL A 21 -11.00 -15.29 -16.47
N LYS A 22 -11.64 -14.18 -16.08
CA LYS A 22 -11.20 -13.34 -14.97
C LYS A 22 -11.97 -13.74 -13.72
N THR A 23 -11.26 -14.22 -12.70
CA THR A 23 -11.87 -14.50 -11.40
C THR A 23 -12.01 -13.19 -10.61
N ILE A 24 -13.18 -12.96 -10.01
CA ILE A 24 -13.52 -11.81 -9.19
C ILE A 24 -13.57 -12.29 -7.72
N PRO A 25 -12.64 -11.86 -6.86
CA PRO A 25 -12.63 -12.26 -5.45
C PRO A 25 -13.80 -11.66 -4.66
N ASP A 26 -14.13 -12.25 -3.52
CA ASP A 26 -15.30 -11.90 -2.69
C ASP A 26 -15.27 -10.46 -2.14
N ASP A 27 -14.08 -9.85 -2.05
CA ASP A 27 -13.92 -8.43 -1.69
C ASP A 27 -14.53 -7.48 -2.72
N PHE A 28 -14.77 -7.96 -3.94
CA PHE A 28 -15.31 -7.19 -5.05
C PHE A 28 -16.77 -7.55 -5.32
N SER A 29 -17.57 -6.53 -5.60
CA SER A 29 -19.00 -6.65 -5.91
C SER A 29 -19.32 -5.95 -7.23
N ASP A 30 -20.51 -6.22 -7.76
CA ASP A 30 -21.08 -5.59 -8.95
C ASP A 30 -20.13 -5.53 -10.16
N PRO A 31 -19.59 -6.68 -10.64
CA PRO A 31 -18.83 -6.71 -11.88
C PRO A 31 -19.73 -6.30 -13.06
N VAL A 32 -19.37 -5.22 -13.74
CA VAL A 32 -20.09 -4.70 -14.91
C VAL A 32 -19.11 -4.51 -16.06
N ILE A 33 -19.33 -5.24 -17.15
CA ILE A 33 -18.59 -5.07 -18.40
C ILE A 33 -19.03 -3.74 -19.03
N ARG A 34 -18.06 -2.89 -19.37
CA ARG A 34 -18.29 -1.56 -19.92
C ARG A 34 -18.06 -1.51 -21.41
N GLU A 35 -17.02 -2.21 -21.87
CA GLU A 35 -16.57 -2.14 -23.25
C GLU A 35 -15.86 -3.45 -23.62
N THR A 36 -16.14 -3.96 -24.81
CA THR A 36 -15.41 -5.06 -25.45
C THR A 36 -15.17 -4.65 -26.89
N THR A 37 -13.91 -4.61 -27.33
CA THR A 37 -13.60 -4.24 -28.72
C THR A 37 -13.88 -5.38 -29.70
N GLU A 38 -13.79 -6.63 -29.23
CA GLU A 38 -14.05 -7.82 -30.03
C GLU A 38 -14.62 -8.94 -29.14
N GLY A 39 -15.40 -9.84 -29.73
CA GLY A 39 -16.00 -10.96 -29.02
C GLY A 39 -17.13 -10.56 -28.08
N ARG A 40 -17.45 -11.44 -27.13
CA ARG A 40 -18.54 -11.28 -26.17
C ARG A 40 -18.07 -11.59 -24.76
N GLY A 41 -18.29 -10.64 -23.86
CA GLY A 41 -18.06 -10.80 -22.43
C GLY A 41 -19.35 -11.08 -21.69
N GLU A 42 -19.30 -11.98 -20.72
CA GLU A 42 -20.42 -12.34 -19.84
C GLU A 42 -19.94 -12.39 -18.39
N VAL A 43 -20.83 -12.01 -17.47
CA VAL A 43 -20.60 -12.14 -16.04
C VAL A 43 -21.31 -13.42 -15.58
N GLU A 44 -20.55 -14.36 -15.04
CA GLU A 44 -21.05 -15.62 -14.50
C GLU A 44 -20.66 -15.69 -13.02
N ASP A 45 -21.60 -15.50 -12.10
CA ASP A 45 -21.35 -15.51 -10.64
C ASP A 45 -20.18 -14.59 -10.23
N ASN A 46 -19.04 -15.19 -9.83
CA ASN A 46 -17.82 -14.51 -9.38
C ASN A 46 -16.73 -14.46 -10.45
N LYS A 47 -17.08 -14.55 -11.73
CA LYS A 47 -16.12 -14.49 -12.84
C LYS A 47 -16.67 -13.70 -14.02
N ILE A 48 -15.76 -13.16 -14.80
CA ILE A 48 -16.04 -12.59 -16.13
C ILE A 48 -15.45 -13.53 -17.16
N VAL A 49 -16.29 -14.00 -18.06
CA VAL A 49 -15.92 -14.87 -19.18
C VAL A 49 -15.97 -14.06 -20.46
N TRP A 50 -14.83 -13.91 -21.13
CA TRP A 50 -14.72 -13.20 -22.39
C TRP A 50 -14.29 -14.16 -23.50
N THR A 51 -15.16 -14.29 -24.50
CA THR A 51 -14.98 -15.23 -25.61
C THR A 51 -14.77 -14.47 -26.91
N ILE A 52 -13.73 -14.84 -27.66
CA ILE A 52 -13.42 -14.27 -28.97
C ILE A 52 -13.29 -15.43 -29.95
N ASP A 53 -14.15 -15.45 -30.96
CA ASP A 53 -14.20 -16.55 -31.95
C ASP A 53 -12.91 -16.63 -32.77
N LYS A 54 -12.38 -15.47 -33.15
CA LYS A 54 -11.17 -15.34 -33.95
C LYS A 54 -10.44 -14.04 -33.62
N LEU A 55 -9.14 -14.13 -33.37
CA LEU A 55 -8.27 -12.98 -33.16
C LEU A 55 -7.18 -13.00 -34.24
N ILE A 56 -7.13 -11.97 -35.09
CA ILE A 56 -6.17 -11.91 -36.21
C ILE A 56 -4.76 -11.50 -35.74
N PRO A 57 -3.71 -11.78 -36.53
CA PRO A 57 -2.34 -11.38 -36.20
C PRO A 57 -2.20 -9.88 -35.96
N GLU A 58 -1.28 -9.51 -35.07
CA GLU A 58 -0.91 -8.11 -34.78
C GLU A 58 -2.06 -7.22 -34.29
N GLU A 59 -3.19 -7.81 -33.89
CA GLU A 59 -4.33 -7.09 -33.35
C GLU A 59 -4.33 -7.11 -31.82
N THR A 60 -4.58 -5.94 -31.22
CA THR A 60 -4.86 -5.80 -29.79
C THR A 60 -6.36 -5.65 -29.60
N VAL A 61 -6.96 -6.55 -28.84
CA VAL A 61 -8.36 -6.44 -28.41
C VAL A 61 -8.42 -6.21 -26.91
N LEU A 62 -9.47 -5.53 -26.46
CA LEU A 62 -9.59 -5.02 -25.10
C LEU A 62 -10.99 -5.31 -24.54
N MET A 63 -11.04 -5.74 -23.29
CA MET A 63 -12.25 -5.73 -22.47
C MET A 63 -12.03 -4.84 -21.25
N LYS A 64 -12.92 -3.87 -21.04
CA LYS A 64 -12.98 -3.06 -19.83
C LYS A 64 -14.18 -3.44 -18.98
N PHE A 65 -13.98 -3.53 -17.67
CA PHE A 65 -15.04 -3.77 -16.71
C PHE A 65 -14.82 -2.97 -15.44
N THR A 66 -15.88 -2.80 -14.66
CA THR A 66 -15.84 -2.12 -13.36
C THR A 66 -16.28 -3.07 -12.27
N CYS A 67 -15.68 -2.97 -11.09
CA CYS A 67 -16.18 -3.61 -9.86
C CYS A 67 -16.20 -2.58 -8.73
N SER A 68 -17.13 -2.77 -7.80
CA SER A 68 -17.20 -2.07 -6.52
C SER A 68 -16.33 -2.80 -5.50
N ILE A 69 -15.70 -2.05 -4.60
CA ILE A 69 -14.96 -2.59 -3.45
C ILE A 69 -15.19 -1.66 -2.27
N MET A 70 -15.48 -2.24 -1.10
CA MET A 70 -15.59 -1.53 0.16
C MET A 70 -14.58 -2.14 1.13
N VAL A 71 -13.63 -1.33 1.57
CA VAL A 71 -12.56 -1.78 2.48
C VAL A 71 -12.77 -1.10 3.82
N THR A 72 -12.79 -1.89 4.90
CA THR A 72 -12.96 -1.40 6.28
C THR A 72 -11.72 -1.65 7.16
N ASP A 73 -10.67 -2.23 6.58
CA ASP A 73 -9.43 -2.58 7.24
C ASP A 73 -8.22 -2.24 6.35
N ILE A 74 -7.01 -2.50 6.86
CA ILE A 74 -5.74 -2.17 6.18
C ILE A 74 -5.13 -3.35 5.41
N THR A 75 -5.80 -4.50 5.34
CA THR A 75 -5.24 -5.73 4.78
C THR A 75 -5.20 -5.69 3.24
N LYS A 76 -4.17 -6.30 2.65
CA LYS A 76 -3.95 -6.27 1.19
C LYS A 76 -5.05 -7.06 0.47
N ARG A 77 -5.52 -6.56 -0.68
CA ARG A 77 -6.61 -7.17 -1.46
C ARG A 77 -6.09 -7.72 -2.78
N ARG A 78 -6.43 -8.96 -3.11
CA ARG A 78 -6.05 -9.59 -4.38
C ARG A 78 -7.12 -9.33 -5.43
N THR A 79 -6.73 -9.04 -6.66
CA THR A 79 -7.68 -8.75 -7.76
C THR A 79 -8.19 -10.00 -8.49
N GLY A 80 -7.72 -11.19 -8.12
CA GLY A 80 -8.07 -12.47 -8.74
C GLY A 80 -7.28 -12.78 -10.03
N PRO A 81 -6.99 -14.05 -10.32
CA PRO A 81 -6.21 -14.43 -11.50
C PRO A 81 -6.99 -14.29 -12.81
N ILE A 82 -6.26 -14.33 -13.92
CA ILE A 82 -6.82 -14.47 -15.27
C ILE A 82 -6.32 -15.76 -15.89
N GLU A 83 -7.23 -16.56 -16.43
CA GLU A 83 -6.91 -17.75 -17.20
C GLU A 83 -7.34 -17.54 -18.65
N VAL A 84 -6.51 -17.96 -19.61
CA VAL A 84 -6.82 -17.86 -21.03
C VAL A 84 -6.60 -19.21 -21.67
N THR A 85 -7.53 -19.61 -22.53
CA THR A 85 -7.40 -20.77 -23.41
C THR A 85 -7.66 -20.34 -24.84
N TYR A 86 -6.94 -20.92 -25.81
CA TYR A 86 -7.14 -20.62 -27.23
C TYR A 86 -6.69 -21.78 -28.11
N LYS A 87 -7.17 -21.79 -29.35
CA LYS A 87 -6.71 -22.69 -30.42
C LYS A 87 -5.91 -21.90 -31.46
N ALA A 88 -4.71 -22.35 -31.76
CA ALA A 88 -3.87 -21.74 -32.79
C ALA A 88 -3.68 -22.69 -33.97
N ASN A 89 -3.51 -22.10 -35.15
CA ASN A 89 -3.01 -22.81 -36.32
C ASN A 89 -1.50 -22.56 -36.42
N SER A 90 -0.71 -23.17 -35.53
CA SER A 90 0.72 -22.89 -35.54
C SER A 90 1.47 -23.68 -36.61
N SER A 91 2.50 -23.04 -37.14
CA SER A 91 3.65 -23.63 -37.83
C SER A 91 4.62 -24.38 -36.90
N PHE A 92 4.31 -24.63 -35.62
CA PHE A 92 5.10 -25.52 -34.74
C PHE A 92 5.24 -26.96 -35.29
N ALA A 93 4.40 -27.36 -36.25
CA ALA A 93 4.59 -28.59 -37.02
C ALA A 93 5.62 -28.45 -38.17
N GLY A 94 6.06 -27.23 -38.50
CA GLY A 94 7.14 -26.95 -39.43
C GLY A 94 8.45 -27.50 -38.88
N GLY A 95 8.79 -28.72 -39.30
CA GLY A 95 9.93 -29.50 -38.80
C GLY A 95 9.54 -30.80 -38.08
N LEU A 96 8.28 -30.95 -37.68
CA LEU A 96 7.75 -32.23 -37.21
C LEU A 96 7.25 -33.02 -38.42
N ALA A 97 8.13 -33.85 -38.97
CA ALA A 97 7.76 -34.87 -39.94
C ALA A 97 7.45 -36.17 -39.20
N ILE A 98 6.46 -36.93 -39.69
CA ILE A 98 6.37 -38.34 -39.30
C ILE A 98 7.57 -39.05 -39.92
N ASP A 99 8.47 -39.53 -39.07
CA ASP A 99 9.67 -40.29 -39.48
C ASP A 99 9.28 -41.60 -40.17
N LYS A 100 8.36 -42.36 -39.55
CA LYS A 100 7.81 -43.60 -40.11
C LYS A 100 6.39 -43.83 -39.60
N TYR A 101 5.52 -44.36 -40.46
CA TYR A 101 4.29 -45.01 -40.03
C TYR A 101 4.18 -46.36 -40.74
N ASP A 102 3.64 -47.35 -40.02
CA ASP A 102 3.27 -48.65 -40.56
C ASP A 102 1.75 -48.78 -40.48
N ALA A 103 1.12 -49.26 -41.55
CA ALA A 103 -0.33 -49.39 -41.64
C ALA A 103 -0.71 -50.81 -42.08
N TYR A 104 -1.73 -51.37 -41.46
CA TYR A 104 -2.30 -52.67 -41.84
C TYR A 104 -3.70 -52.45 -42.39
N THR A 105 -3.96 -53.00 -43.56
CA THR A 105 -5.26 -52.92 -44.20
C THR A 105 -5.56 -54.18 -44.99
N ARG A 106 -6.84 -54.39 -45.30
CA ARG A 106 -7.26 -55.48 -46.18
C ARG A 106 -6.96 -55.09 -47.62
N ASN A 107 -6.30 -55.97 -48.34
CA ASN A 107 -6.12 -55.88 -49.78
C ASN A 107 -6.70 -57.15 -50.42
N LYS A 108 -7.10 -57.04 -51.68
CA LYS A 108 -7.54 -58.18 -52.48
C LYS A 108 -6.98 -58.02 -53.88
N PHE A 109 -6.27 -59.03 -54.35
CA PHE A 109 -5.72 -59.03 -55.70
C PHE A 109 -5.76 -60.42 -56.31
N TYR A 110 -6.00 -60.48 -57.62
CA TYR A 110 -6.10 -61.71 -58.38
C TYR A 110 -5.78 -61.46 -59.86
N VAL A 111 -5.41 -62.51 -60.58
CA VAL A 111 -5.33 -62.46 -62.05
C VAL A 111 -6.63 -63.04 -62.56
N ASP A 112 -7.38 -62.25 -63.31
CA ASP A 112 -8.48 -62.78 -64.13
C ASP A 112 -7.83 -63.48 -65.33
N THR A 113 -8.05 -64.79 -65.42
CA THR A 113 -7.55 -65.66 -66.49
C THR A 113 -8.75 -66.22 -67.25
N VAL A 114 -8.88 -65.88 -68.53
CA VAL A 114 -9.99 -66.33 -69.38
C VAL A 114 -9.41 -67.08 -70.57
N GLU A 115 -9.73 -68.37 -70.69
CA GLU A 115 -9.37 -69.18 -71.86
C GLU A 115 -10.21 -68.72 -73.07
N ARG A 116 -9.59 -68.69 -74.25
CA ARG A 116 -10.28 -68.32 -75.49
C ARG A 116 -11.06 -69.51 -76.04
N ASP A 117 -12.34 -69.28 -76.34
CA ASP A 117 -13.24 -70.31 -76.88
C ASP A 117 -12.74 -70.95 -78.19
N GLU A 118 -12.03 -70.17 -79.03
CA GLU A 118 -11.56 -70.61 -80.36
C GLU A 118 -10.08 -71.07 -80.37
N GLU A 119 -9.32 -70.81 -79.31
CA GLU A 119 -7.90 -71.15 -79.19
C GLU A 119 -7.65 -71.88 -77.84
N PRO A 120 -7.91 -73.20 -77.75
CA PRO A 120 -7.65 -73.96 -76.53
C PRO A 120 -6.18 -73.86 -76.11
N GLY A 121 -5.95 -73.66 -74.81
CA GLY A 121 -4.62 -73.43 -74.24
C GLY A 121 -4.09 -71.99 -74.39
N VAL A 122 -4.89 -71.06 -74.91
CA VAL A 122 -4.55 -69.62 -74.98
C VAL A 122 -5.40 -68.83 -73.99
N TRP A 123 -4.73 -68.11 -73.09
CA TRP A 123 -5.35 -67.42 -71.96
C TRP A 123 -5.18 -65.90 -72.07
N ASP A 124 -6.27 -65.15 -71.98
CA ASP A 124 -6.25 -63.69 -71.79
C ASP A 124 -6.25 -63.38 -70.30
N CYS A 125 -5.19 -62.72 -69.86
CA CYS A 125 -4.90 -62.49 -68.46
C CYS A 125 -4.91 -60.99 -68.12
N LYS A 126 -5.39 -60.62 -66.94
CA LYS A 126 -5.23 -59.26 -66.38
C LYS A 126 -5.10 -59.30 -64.86
N LEU A 127 -4.26 -58.45 -64.29
CA LEU A 127 -4.17 -58.26 -62.85
C LEU A 127 -5.27 -57.30 -62.39
N VAL A 128 -6.01 -57.68 -61.36
CA VAL A 128 -6.98 -56.82 -60.67
C VAL A 128 -6.52 -56.62 -59.24
N PHE A 129 -6.40 -55.36 -58.83
CA PHE A 129 -6.18 -54.95 -57.45
C PHE A 129 -7.41 -54.21 -56.94
N GLU A 130 -7.98 -54.65 -55.83
CA GLU A 130 -9.19 -54.10 -55.21
C GLU A 130 -8.85 -53.56 -53.83
N ASN A 131 -9.41 -52.39 -53.50
CA ASN A 131 -9.35 -51.80 -52.17
C ASN A 131 -10.65 -52.08 -51.39
N PRO A 132 -10.74 -53.17 -50.60
CA PRO A 132 -11.89 -53.46 -49.75
C PRO A 132 -11.84 -52.71 -48.39
N SER A 133 -10.92 -51.77 -48.22
CA SER A 133 -10.76 -50.99 -46.99
C SER A 133 -11.44 -49.63 -47.07
N GLU A 134 -11.60 -48.96 -45.94
CA GLU A 134 -12.11 -47.58 -45.87
C GLU A 134 -11.05 -46.53 -46.19
N PHE A 135 -9.77 -46.92 -46.22
CA PHE A 135 -8.65 -46.03 -46.43
C PHE A 135 -8.37 -45.84 -47.92
N ILE A 136 -7.75 -44.71 -48.27
CA ILE A 136 -7.22 -44.49 -49.61
C ILE A 136 -5.90 -45.26 -49.76
N LEU A 137 -5.79 -46.10 -50.78
CA LEU A 137 -4.57 -46.86 -51.08
C LEU A 137 -3.82 -46.25 -52.27
N GLN A 138 -2.50 -46.27 -52.21
CA GLN A 138 -1.64 -46.06 -53.36
C GLN A 138 -0.94 -47.36 -53.71
N LEU A 139 -1.23 -47.90 -54.90
CA LEU A 139 -0.51 -49.02 -55.48
C LEU A 139 0.73 -48.47 -56.19
N PHE A 140 1.93 -48.87 -55.77
CA PHE A 140 3.18 -48.36 -56.33
C PHE A 140 4.07 -49.47 -56.91
N ASN A 141 3.73 -50.73 -56.68
CA ASN A 141 4.32 -51.85 -57.41
C ASN A 141 3.27 -52.92 -57.66
N ALA A 142 3.26 -53.47 -58.87
CA ALA A 142 2.36 -54.53 -59.29
C ALA A 142 3.06 -55.39 -60.34
N ASP A 143 3.93 -56.29 -59.88
CA ASP A 143 4.62 -57.23 -60.74
C ASP A 143 3.82 -58.53 -60.90
N VAL A 144 3.67 -58.97 -62.15
CA VAL A 144 3.23 -60.33 -62.48
C VAL A 144 4.33 -61.01 -63.29
N TYR A 145 4.84 -62.12 -62.76
CA TYR A 145 5.96 -62.86 -63.35
C TYR A 145 5.47 -64.04 -64.19
N SER A 146 6.25 -64.40 -65.21
CA SER A 146 6.00 -65.61 -65.98
C SER A 146 6.14 -66.87 -65.12
N PRO A 147 5.24 -67.87 -65.28
CA PRO A 147 5.37 -69.15 -64.58
C PRO A 147 6.64 -69.92 -64.96
N GLU A 148 7.16 -69.71 -66.18
CA GLU A 148 8.29 -70.47 -66.73
C GLU A 148 9.63 -69.73 -66.59
N ASP A 149 9.62 -68.39 -66.64
CA ASP A 149 10.80 -67.54 -66.53
C ASP A 149 10.60 -66.43 -65.48
N GLU A 150 11.32 -66.53 -64.37
CA GLU A 150 11.24 -65.54 -63.30
C GLU A 150 11.79 -64.15 -63.68
N SER A 151 12.50 -64.04 -64.80
CA SER A 151 13.03 -62.77 -65.33
C SER A 151 12.06 -62.04 -66.25
N GLU A 152 11.02 -62.71 -66.74
CA GLU A 152 9.97 -62.12 -67.59
C GLU A 152 8.81 -61.58 -66.74
N LYS A 153 8.42 -60.33 -66.99
CA LYS A 153 7.30 -59.65 -66.32
C LYS A 153 6.21 -59.29 -67.33
N PHE A 154 4.97 -59.65 -67.01
CA PHE A 154 3.79 -59.29 -67.79
C PHE A 154 3.14 -57.98 -67.35
N VAL A 155 3.30 -57.62 -66.08
CA VAL A 155 2.82 -56.35 -65.54
C VAL A 155 3.99 -55.71 -64.79
N ASP A 156 4.21 -54.43 -65.11
CA ASP A 156 5.10 -53.51 -64.43
C ASP A 156 4.41 -52.14 -64.50
N ILE A 157 4.39 -51.41 -63.38
CA ILE A 157 3.65 -50.14 -63.27
C ILE A 157 4.57 -49.02 -62.83
N ASP A 158 4.38 -47.83 -63.41
CA ASP A 158 4.88 -46.61 -62.78
C ASP A 158 3.86 -46.17 -61.71
N PRO A 159 4.24 -46.02 -60.43
CA PRO A 159 3.38 -45.50 -59.38
C PRO A 159 2.67 -44.18 -59.73
N LYS A 160 3.25 -43.36 -60.63
CA LYS A 160 2.67 -42.09 -61.06
C LYS A 160 1.51 -42.25 -62.03
N ASP A 161 1.45 -43.38 -62.74
CA ASP A 161 0.40 -43.69 -63.71
C ASP A 161 -0.82 -44.35 -63.06
N VAL A 162 -0.71 -44.75 -61.79
CA VAL A 162 -1.80 -45.32 -61.00
C VAL A 162 -2.44 -44.26 -60.12
N SER A 163 -3.73 -44.00 -60.35
CA SER A 163 -4.52 -43.12 -59.49
C SER A 163 -4.67 -43.69 -58.08
N LEU A 164 -4.78 -42.80 -57.07
CA LEU A 164 -5.14 -43.21 -55.72
C LEU A 164 -6.47 -43.97 -55.74
N LEU A 165 -6.56 -45.01 -54.90
CA LEU A 165 -7.70 -45.93 -54.85
C LEU A 165 -8.52 -45.67 -53.57
N PRO A 166 -9.63 -44.94 -53.64
CA PRO A 166 -10.59 -44.82 -52.53
C PRO A 166 -11.19 -46.17 -52.14
N ALA A 167 -11.97 -46.17 -51.06
CA ALA A 167 -12.71 -47.34 -50.62
C ALA A 167 -13.57 -47.94 -51.74
N GLY A 168 -13.42 -49.24 -51.99
CA GLY A 168 -14.14 -49.99 -53.03
C GLY A 168 -13.59 -49.85 -54.45
N ALA A 169 -12.56 -49.02 -54.69
CA ALA A 169 -11.98 -48.84 -56.01
C ALA A 169 -11.18 -50.06 -56.47
N GLN A 170 -11.08 -50.23 -57.79
CA GLN A 170 -10.27 -51.27 -58.43
C GLN A 170 -9.31 -50.67 -59.44
N TRP A 171 -8.10 -51.21 -59.48
CA TRP A 171 -7.11 -50.98 -60.53
C TRP A 171 -6.92 -52.24 -61.36
N HIS A 172 -6.86 -52.08 -62.69
CA HIS A 172 -6.76 -53.17 -63.65
C HIS A 172 -5.52 -52.95 -64.51
N SER A 173 -4.69 -53.98 -64.71
CA SER A 173 -3.55 -53.91 -65.62
C SER A 173 -3.99 -53.93 -67.08
N ASN A 174 -3.05 -53.62 -67.97
CA ASN A 174 -3.17 -54.03 -69.37
C ASN A 174 -3.33 -55.56 -69.45
N LYS A 175 -4.09 -56.03 -70.44
CA LYS A 175 -4.27 -57.45 -70.68
C LYS A 175 -3.03 -58.02 -71.37
N TRP A 176 -2.67 -59.26 -71.06
CA TRP A 176 -1.64 -60.00 -71.77
C TRP A 176 -2.15 -61.38 -72.18
N ARG A 177 -1.53 -61.96 -73.22
CA ARG A 177 -1.80 -63.33 -73.70
C ARG A 177 -0.75 -64.27 -73.12
N TYR A 178 -1.15 -65.46 -72.70
CA TYR A 178 -0.25 -66.52 -72.25
C TYR A 178 -0.71 -67.88 -72.80
N GLU A 179 0.23 -68.73 -73.19
CA GLU A 179 -0.06 -70.04 -73.78
C GLU A 179 0.35 -71.16 -72.81
N SER A 180 -0.59 -72.03 -72.46
CA SER A 180 -0.36 -73.17 -71.56
C SER A 180 -1.51 -74.18 -71.69
N GLU A 181 -1.19 -75.48 -71.72
CA GLU A 181 -2.18 -76.56 -71.70
C GLU A 181 -2.92 -76.67 -70.34
N GLU A 182 -2.32 -76.11 -69.28
CA GLU A 182 -2.89 -76.09 -67.93
C GLU A 182 -3.29 -74.65 -67.53
N LEU A 183 -4.10 -74.52 -66.47
CA LEU A 183 -4.50 -73.22 -65.93
C LEU A 183 -3.25 -72.46 -65.42
N PRO A 184 -2.90 -71.30 -65.99
CA PRO A 184 -1.66 -70.62 -65.65
C PRO A 184 -1.69 -70.02 -64.24
N ALA A 185 -0.66 -70.33 -63.44
CA ALA A 185 -0.50 -69.84 -62.09
C ALA A 185 0.63 -68.79 -62.01
N PHE A 186 0.26 -67.51 -62.05
CA PHE A 186 1.24 -66.42 -62.01
C PHE A 186 1.70 -66.08 -60.59
N ARG A 187 3.01 -65.88 -60.42
CA ARG A 187 3.57 -65.28 -59.21
C ARG A 187 3.34 -63.76 -59.26
N LYS A 188 2.86 -63.21 -58.14
CA LYS A 188 2.47 -61.80 -58.00
C LYS A 188 3.27 -61.15 -56.89
N LYS A 189 3.82 -59.96 -57.14
CA LYS A 189 4.40 -59.12 -56.09
C LYS A 189 3.75 -57.74 -56.17
N LEU A 190 2.92 -57.41 -55.19
CA LEU A 190 2.27 -56.11 -55.10
C LEU A 190 2.75 -55.38 -53.86
N GLU A 191 3.04 -54.10 -54.04
CA GLU A 191 3.40 -53.20 -52.93
C GLU A 191 2.48 -51.98 -53.01
N PHE A 192 1.80 -51.72 -51.89
CA PHE A 192 0.85 -50.63 -51.75
C PHE A 192 0.99 -50.01 -50.36
N ARG A 193 0.51 -48.78 -50.20
CA ARG A 193 0.50 -48.07 -48.92
C ARG A 193 -0.84 -47.40 -48.66
N VAL A 194 -1.19 -47.28 -47.39
CA VAL A 194 -2.31 -46.47 -46.92
C VAL A 194 -1.90 -45.01 -46.93
N MET A 195 -2.71 -44.14 -47.54
CA MET A 195 -2.44 -42.71 -47.51
C MET A 195 -2.83 -42.11 -46.15
N PRO A 196 -1.90 -41.46 -45.43
CA PRO A 196 -2.20 -40.82 -44.14
C PRO A 196 -2.95 -39.49 -44.34
N ASP A 197 -3.81 -39.15 -43.38
CA ASP A 197 -4.37 -37.81 -43.21
C ASP A 197 -3.78 -37.19 -41.93
N PHE A 198 -3.32 -35.94 -42.01
CA PHE A 198 -2.64 -35.27 -40.90
C PHE A 198 -3.47 -34.11 -40.38
N GLN A 199 -3.85 -34.18 -39.10
CA GLN A 199 -4.54 -33.10 -38.40
C GLN A 199 -3.65 -32.55 -37.29
N THR A 200 -3.31 -31.27 -37.38
CA THR A 200 -2.54 -30.57 -36.34
C THR A 200 -3.47 -29.67 -35.55
N ASN A 201 -3.55 -29.90 -34.23
CA ASN A 201 -4.29 -29.04 -33.31
C ASN A 201 -3.31 -28.46 -32.27
N VAL A 202 -3.26 -27.13 -32.14
CA VAL A 202 -2.47 -26.45 -31.10
C VAL A 202 -3.42 -25.77 -30.14
N ASN A 203 -3.42 -26.22 -28.89
CA ASN A 203 -4.16 -25.59 -27.80
C ASN A 203 -3.18 -24.89 -26.88
N GLY A 204 -3.42 -23.60 -26.61
CA GLY A 204 -2.62 -22.80 -25.70
C GLY A 204 -3.38 -22.48 -24.42
N THR A 205 -2.66 -22.41 -23.30
CA THR A 205 -3.18 -21.97 -22.01
C THR A 205 -2.24 -20.91 -21.41
N ILE A 206 -2.79 -19.82 -20.89
CA ILE A 206 -2.05 -18.75 -20.21
C ILE A 206 -2.69 -18.55 -18.84
N SER A 207 -1.87 -18.42 -17.80
CA SER A 207 -2.32 -18.03 -16.46
C SER A 207 -1.57 -16.77 -16.05
N ILE A 208 -2.31 -15.71 -15.74
CA ILE A 208 -1.79 -14.43 -15.25
C ILE A 208 -2.17 -14.32 -13.78
N SER A 209 -1.16 -14.15 -12.92
CA SER A 209 -1.36 -13.94 -11.49
C SER A 209 -2.18 -12.68 -11.21
N ASP A 210 -2.83 -12.68 -10.06
CA ASP A 210 -3.53 -11.51 -9.55
C ASP A 210 -2.56 -10.37 -9.22
N VAL A 211 -3.09 -9.15 -9.30
CA VAL A 211 -2.44 -7.96 -8.75
C VAL A 211 -2.88 -7.79 -7.30
N ILE A 212 -1.95 -7.41 -6.43
CA ILE A 212 -2.21 -7.07 -5.03
C ILE A 212 -2.47 -5.56 -4.96
N LEU A 213 -3.61 -5.17 -4.42
CA LEU A 213 -3.96 -3.81 -4.04
C LEU A 213 -3.58 -3.61 -2.58
N GLU A 214 -2.73 -2.62 -2.36
CA GLU A 214 -2.34 -2.19 -1.02
C GLU A 214 -3.28 -1.08 -0.55
N ILE A 215 -3.53 -1.02 0.76
CA ILE A 215 -4.46 -0.07 1.37
C ILE A 215 -3.67 1.03 2.06
N ALA A 216 -3.87 2.27 1.63
CA ALA A 216 -3.22 3.43 2.22
C ALA A 216 -4.01 3.87 3.47
N SER A 217 -3.31 4.11 4.59
CA SER A 217 -3.90 4.61 5.84
C SER A 217 -2.82 5.33 6.64
N ILE A 218 -3.22 6.38 7.35
CA ILE A 218 -2.35 7.09 8.29
C ILE A 218 -3.07 7.29 9.62
N THR A 219 -2.28 7.33 10.69
CA THR A 219 -2.71 7.74 12.02
C THR A 219 -1.59 8.56 12.67
N GLY A 220 -1.82 9.09 13.86
CA GLY A 220 -0.82 9.92 14.51
C GLY A 220 -1.32 10.60 15.78
N GLY A 221 -0.50 11.49 16.31
CA GLY A 221 -0.80 12.24 17.52
C GLY A 221 0.05 13.50 17.63
N MET A 222 -0.39 14.40 18.50
CA MET A 222 0.29 15.65 18.81
C MET A 222 0.42 15.81 20.31
N SER A 223 1.54 16.32 20.79
CA SER A 223 1.74 16.69 22.19
C SER A 223 2.63 17.94 22.33
N TYR A 224 2.46 18.63 23.45
CA TYR A 224 3.34 19.69 23.90
C TYR A 224 4.11 19.25 25.14
N ASP A 225 5.35 19.71 25.29
CA ASP A 225 6.10 19.52 26.54
C ASP A 225 5.52 20.34 27.70
N LEU A 226 4.91 21.49 27.39
CA LEU A 226 4.25 22.40 28.31
C LEU A 226 2.88 22.80 27.80
N THR A 227 1.88 22.82 28.68
CA THR A 227 0.53 23.32 28.37
C THR A 227 0.22 24.66 29.06
N GLN A 228 1.19 25.20 29.81
CA GLN A 228 1.06 26.47 30.51
C GLN A 228 2.31 27.32 30.33
N VAL A 229 2.11 28.58 29.94
CA VAL A 229 3.19 29.56 29.74
C VAL A 229 2.94 30.83 30.56
N PRO A 230 3.96 31.50 31.09
CA PRO A 230 3.81 32.71 31.87
C PRO A 230 3.33 33.87 30.98
N THR A 231 2.38 34.64 31.48
CA THR A 231 1.97 35.89 30.82
C THR A 231 3.10 36.92 30.77
N TYR A 232 3.13 37.75 29.72
CA TYR A 232 4.06 38.88 29.56
C TYR A 232 5.55 38.51 29.59
N LYS A 233 5.86 37.26 29.23
CA LYS A 233 7.23 36.77 29.07
C LYS A 233 7.34 36.00 27.78
N GLU A 234 8.58 35.87 27.30
CA GLU A 234 8.91 34.95 26.22
C GLU A 234 9.21 33.57 26.79
N GLN A 235 8.63 32.54 26.20
CA GLN A 235 8.91 31.15 26.51
C GLN A 235 8.54 30.26 25.32
N ASP A 236 9.40 29.31 24.99
CA ASP A 236 9.11 28.31 23.96
C ASP A 236 8.35 27.13 24.56
N VAL A 237 7.43 26.58 23.75
CA VAL A 237 6.77 25.30 24.00
C VAL A 237 7.16 24.35 22.88
N ILE A 238 7.72 23.19 23.21
CA ILE A 238 8.13 22.20 22.21
C ILE A 238 6.93 21.36 21.80
N ALA A 239 6.56 21.50 20.53
CA ALA A 239 5.59 20.68 19.84
C ALA A 239 6.23 19.38 19.34
N LYS A 240 5.54 18.25 19.55
CA LYS A 240 5.92 16.94 19.04
C LYS A 240 4.78 16.33 18.25
N LEU A 241 4.93 16.31 16.92
CA LEU A 241 4.03 15.63 16.00
C LEU A 241 4.53 14.22 15.73
N LYS A 242 3.60 13.27 15.62
CA LYS A 242 3.88 11.89 15.25
C LYS A 242 2.88 11.43 14.19
N ILE A 243 3.38 10.96 13.07
CA ILE A 243 2.61 10.34 11.99
C ILE A 243 3.07 8.90 11.84
N ILE A 244 2.13 7.98 11.66
CA ILE A 244 2.37 6.56 11.52
C ILE A 244 1.68 6.10 10.24
N ASN A 245 2.42 5.43 9.35
CA ASN A 245 1.80 4.67 8.25
C ASN A 245 1.27 3.35 8.81
N ASN A 246 0.02 3.35 9.25
CA ASN A 246 -0.67 2.13 9.68
C ASN A 246 -1.34 1.39 8.51
N GLY A 247 -1.15 1.84 7.27
CA GLY A 247 -1.64 1.16 6.07
C GLY A 247 -0.71 0.05 5.60
N SER A 248 -1.13 -0.68 4.58
CA SER A 248 -0.29 -1.66 3.88
C SER A 248 0.37 -1.10 2.61
N ALA A 249 0.01 0.12 2.20
CA ALA A 249 0.59 0.80 1.05
C ALA A 249 1.70 1.79 1.46
N PRO A 250 2.81 1.86 0.71
CA PRO A 250 3.82 2.90 0.92
C PRO A 250 3.31 4.26 0.45
N LEU A 251 3.67 5.31 1.18
CA LEU A 251 3.26 6.69 0.91
C LEU A 251 4.40 7.49 0.31
N ASN A 252 4.08 8.33 -0.67
CA ASN A 252 5.04 9.10 -1.45
C ASN A 252 5.01 10.61 -1.14
N GLU A 253 3.91 11.08 -0.55
CA GLU A 253 3.73 12.46 -0.14
C GLU A 253 3.17 12.51 1.27
N ILE A 254 3.70 13.44 2.08
CA ILE A 254 3.22 13.75 3.42
C ILE A 254 3.16 15.26 3.54
N ALA A 255 2.06 15.79 4.06
CA ALA A 255 1.97 17.18 4.45
C ALA A 255 1.29 17.33 5.80
N ILE A 256 1.73 18.33 6.55
CA ILE A 256 1.20 18.68 7.86
C ILE A 256 0.81 20.14 7.78
N ASN A 257 -0.41 20.46 8.19
CA ASN A 257 -0.85 21.84 8.36
C ASN A 257 -1.25 22.03 9.81
N GLN A 258 -0.61 22.97 10.51
CA GLN A 258 -1.05 23.46 11.82
C GLN A 258 -1.53 24.90 11.67
N GLN A 259 -2.73 25.18 12.15
CA GLN A 259 -3.41 26.45 11.95
C GLN A 259 -3.55 27.24 13.26
N TYR A 260 -3.97 28.51 13.11
CA TYR A 260 -4.32 29.43 14.19
C TYR A 260 -3.16 29.97 15.01
N PHE A 261 -1.95 30.03 14.44
CA PHE A 261 -0.86 30.84 14.99
C PHE A 261 -1.30 32.31 15.13
N THR A 262 -0.87 32.96 16.21
CA THR A 262 -1.21 34.35 16.52
C THR A 262 0.07 35.16 16.76
N SER A 263 -0.06 36.47 16.98
CA SER A 263 1.09 37.31 17.35
C SER A 263 1.77 36.88 18.65
N GLU A 264 1.02 36.31 19.58
CA GLU A 264 1.47 35.83 20.88
C GLU A 264 2.00 34.40 20.83
N PHE A 265 1.59 33.60 19.84
CA PHE A 265 2.01 32.22 19.64
C PHE A 265 2.49 32.07 18.21
N ASN A 266 3.79 32.28 18.00
CA ASN A 266 4.41 32.30 16.69
C ASN A 266 4.90 30.90 16.28
N PRO A 267 4.88 30.58 14.97
CA PRO A 267 5.42 29.33 14.45
C PRO A 267 6.95 29.24 14.64
N PRO A 268 7.54 28.04 14.50
CA PRO A 268 8.99 27.92 14.38
C PRO A 268 9.51 28.51 13.07
N ASN A 269 10.79 28.86 13.04
CA ASN A 269 11.54 29.03 11.81
C ASN A 269 11.86 27.67 11.18
N ALA A 270 12.11 27.65 9.86
CA ALA A 270 12.40 26.42 9.13
C ALA A 270 13.63 25.64 9.67
N SER A 271 14.61 26.34 10.26
CA SER A 271 15.81 25.74 10.84
C SER A 271 15.61 25.15 12.24
N GLU A 272 14.47 25.41 12.88
CA GLU A 272 14.15 24.93 14.24
C GLU A 272 13.29 23.66 14.21
N VAL A 273 12.94 23.20 13.01
CA VAL A 273 12.15 21.99 12.81
C VAL A 273 13.09 20.80 12.66
N THR A 274 13.02 19.88 13.62
CA THR A 274 13.74 18.62 13.58
C THR A 274 12.83 17.53 13.03
N MET A 275 13.34 16.70 12.11
CA MET A 275 12.63 15.55 11.56
C MET A 275 13.30 14.26 12.04
N ILE A 276 12.51 13.36 12.60
CA ILE A 276 12.96 12.06 13.08
C ILE A 276 12.18 11.01 12.29
N TRP A 277 12.89 10.11 11.63
CA TRP A 277 12.31 9.07 10.79
C TRP A 277 12.73 7.70 11.32
N ASP A 278 11.76 6.90 11.76
CA ASP A 278 11.98 5.58 12.36
C ASP A 278 13.00 5.58 13.53
N GLY A 279 13.07 6.70 14.25
CA GLY A 279 13.94 6.90 15.43
C GLY A 279 15.29 7.56 15.12
N ASP A 280 15.65 7.71 13.84
CA ASP A 280 16.87 8.39 13.42
C ASP A 280 16.58 9.85 13.02
N GLU A 281 17.42 10.78 13.44
CA GLU A 281 17.33 12.17 12.99
C GLU A 281 17.76 12.28 11.53
N VAL A 282 16.94 12.93 10.71
CA VAL A 282 17.16 13.07 9.27
C VAL A 282 17.05 14.51 8.84
N ASP A 283 17.93 14.92 7.93
CA ASP A 283 17.91 16.26 7.35
C ASP A 283 16.59 16.54 6.62
N LEU A 284 15.98 17.66 7.02
CA LEU A 284 14.72 18.12 6.46
C LEU A 284 15.00 18.79 5.09
N PRO A 285 14.34 18.36 3.99
CA PRO A 285 14.66 18.90 2.66
C PRO A 285 14.39 20.41 2.57
N SER A 286 15.23 21.14 1.85
CA SER A 286 15.10 22.59 1.71
C SER A 286 13.72 22.98 1.14
N ASN A 287 13.08 24.00 1.72
CA ASN A 287 11.73 24.49 1.37
C ASN A 287 10.55 23.56 1.72
N SER A 288 10.76 22.52 2.53
CA SER A 288 9.66 21.68 3.03
C SER A 288 8.81 22.39 4.08
N VAL A 289 9.42 23.33 4.82
CA VAL A 289 8.71 24.16 5.81
C VAL A 289 8.27 25.46 5.15
N LYS A 290 7.01 25.83 5.35
CA LYS A 290 6.43 27.10 4.91
C LYS A 290 5.55 27.67 6.00
N PHE A 291 5.54 28.99 6.09
CA PHE A 291 4.61 29.72 6.92
C PHE A 291 3.86 30.72 6.06
N ASP A 292 2.53 30.64 6.09
CA ASP A 292 1.65 31.59 5.40
C ASP A 292 0.60 32.10 6.38
N SER A 293 0.67 33.40 6.67
CA SER A 293 -0.23 34.12 7.57
C SER A 293 -0.27 33.52 8.98
N ASN A 294 -1.15 32.55 9.24
CA ASN A 294 -1.35 31.88 10.53
C ASN A 294 -1.27 30.35 10.40
N VAL A 295 -0.72 29.85 9.29
CA VAL A 295 -0.64 28.41 8.98
C VAL A 295 0.82 28.01 8.82
N PHE A 296 1.25 27.10 9.68
CA PHE A 296 2.53 26.40 9.59
C PHE A 296 2.35 25.11 8.79
N ARG A 297 3.18 24.93 7.76
CA ARG A 297 3.10 23.77 6.87
C ARG A 297 4.44 23.08 6.73
N ILE A 298 4.43 21.76 6.90
CA ILE A 298 5.53 20.87 6.51
C ILE A 298 5.05 20.07 5.30
N SER A 299 5.86 19.94 4.25
CA SER A 299 5.52 19.17 3.06
C SER A 299 6.72 18.39 2.55
N LEU A 300 6.60 17.07 2.60
CA LEU A 300 7.52 16.12 1.99
C LEU A 300 6.87 15.57 0.73
N LYS A 301 7.51 15.75 -0.41
CA LYS A 301 6.99 15.32 -1.71
C LYS A 301 8.00 14.44 -2.42
N ASN A 302 7.49 13.57 -3.30
CA ASN A 302 8.31 12.73 -4.15
C ASN A 302 9.31 11.87 -3.34
N LEU A 303 8.85 11.35 -2.20
CA LEU A 303 9.65 10.53 -1.27
C LEU A 303 10.29 9.32 -1.94
N ARG A 304 9.68 8.77 -2.99
CA ARG A 304 10.26 7.71 -3.81
C ARG A 304 11.68 8.02 -4.31
N ASN A 305 11.97 9.30 -4.55
CA ASN A 305 13.26 9.75 -5.07
C ASN A 305 14.05 10.58 -4.05
N SER A 306 13.63 10.60 -2.77
CA SER A 306 14.42 11.19 -1.68
C SER A 306 15.36 10.16 -1.07
N ASP A 307 16.34 10.63 -0.30
CA ASP A 307 17.31 9.77 0.38
C ASP A 307 16.65 8.87 1.44
N THR A 308 15.54 9.31 2.03
CA THR A 308 14.72 8.54 2.98
C THR A 308 13.89 7.44 2.31
N GLY A 309 13.62 7.55 1.01
CA GLY A 309 12.69 6.67 0.31
C GLY A 309 11.22 6.90 0.71
N LEU A 310 10.36 5.99 0.25
CA LEU A 310 8.93 6.01 0.55
C LEU A 310 8.66 5.86 2.05
N PHE A 311 7.58 6.45 2.53
CA PHE A 311 7.09 6.21 3.89
C PHE A 311 6.39 4.86 3.95
N MET A 312 7.16 3.86 4.37
CA MET A 312 6.79 2.44 4.31
C MET A 312 5.70 2.10 5.35
N PRO A 313 4.95 1.01 5.15
CA PRO A 313 4.09 0.45 6.19
C PRO A 313 4.83 0.30 7.52
N GLU A 314 4.17 0.64 8.62
CA GLU A 314 4.70 0.62 9.99
C GLU A 314 5.75 1.69 10.32
N SER A 315 6.25 2.45 9.33
CA SER A 315 7.16 3.56 9.60
C SER A 315 6.50 4.67 10.41
N ILE A 316 7.32 5.36 11.20
CA ILE A 316 6.95 6.46 12.08
C ILE A 316 7.76 7.69 11.69
N LEU A 317 7.05 8.79 11.47
CA LEU A 317 7.63 10.10 11.18
C LEU A 317 7.28 11.07 12.30
N GLU A 318 8.28 11.64 12.93
CA GLU A 318 8.14 12.57 14.05
C GLU A 318 8.74 13.93 13.68
N PHE A 319 8.08 15.01 14.13
CA PHE A 319 8.60 16.37 14.02
C PHE A 319 8.61 17.03 15.38
N GLU A 320 9.75 17.60 15.75
CA GLU A 320 9.91 18.40 16.96
C GLU A 320 10.27 19.84 16.59
N TYR A 321 9.55 20.81 17.16
CA TYR A 321 9.79 22.23 16.90
C TYR A 321 9.25 23.12 18.02
N PRO A 322 9.85 24.31 18.24
CA PRO A 322 9.33 25.27 19.21
C PRO A 322 8.12 26.05 18.67
N ILE A 323 7.16 26.31 19.54
CA ILE A 323 6.18 27.38 19.38
C ILE A 323 6.65 28.54 20.25
N HIS A 324 6.95 29.67 19.62
CA HIS A 324 7.48 30.84 20.32
C HIS A 324 6.33 31.62 20.96
N CYS A 325 6.16 31.50 22.28
CA CYS A 325 5.18 32.29 23.01
C CYS A 325 5.79 33.65 23.33
N VAL A 326 5.27 34.72 22.71
CA VAL A 326 5.81 36.08 22.81
C VAL A 326 4.86 36.97 23.58
N ASN A 327 5.17 37.19 24.86
CA ASN A 327 4.44 38.09 25.76
C ASN A 327 2.92 37.86 25.79
N PRO A 328 2.45 36.61 25.99
CA PRO A 328 1.02 36.32 25.98
C PRO A 328 0.30 37.13 27.07
N VAL A 329 -0.83 37.72 26.72
CA VAL A 329 -1.66 38.49 27.66
C VAL A 329 -2.35 37.56 28.66
N LYS A 330 -2.98 38.14 29.69
CA LYS A 330 -3.84 37.37 30.61
C LYS A 330 -4.94 36.69 29.81
N GLU A 331 -5.22 35.43 30.14
CA GLU A 331 -6.25 34.60 29.49
C GLU A 331 -5.95 34.27 28.02
N ALA A 332 -4.75 34.58 27.50
CA ALA A 332 -4.36 34.13 26.18
C ALA A 332 -4.30 32.59 26.14
N THR A 333 -4.91 32.00 25.12
CA THR A 333 -4.90 30.56 24.88
C THR A 333 -4.50 30.29 23.44
N PHE A 334 -3.74 29.22 23.24
CA PHE A 334 -3.43 28.71 21.91
C PHE A 334 -4.21 27.42 21.67
N GLU A 335 -5.26 27.54 20.87
CA GLU A 335 -6.06 26.42 20.38
C GLU A 335 -5.78 26.28 18.88
N SER A 336 -5.03 25.25 18.51
CA SER A 336 -4.62 25.03 17.12
C SER A 336 -5.23 23.76 16.55
N GLU A 337 -5.59 23.80 15.26
CA GLU A 337 -6.01 22.61 14.52
C GLU A 337 -4.85 22.06 13.70
N ILE A 338 -4.71 20.73 13.66
CA ILE A 338 -3.69 20.04 12.88
C ILE A 338 -4.34 19.05 11.92
N THR A 339 -3.85 19.05 10.68
CA THR A 339 -4.25 18.10 9.65
C THR A 339 -3.01 17.41 9.09
N TYR A 340 -2.96 16.08 9.19
CA TYR A 340 -2.01 15.24 8.49
C TYR A 340 -2.62 14.80 7.16
N LEU A 341 -1.86 14.97 6.09
CA LEU A 341 -2.21 14.61 4.73
C LEU A 341 -1.16 13.65 4.19
N ALA A 342 -1.58 12.62 3.45
CA ALA A 342 -0.66 11.73 2.77
C ALA A 342 -1.22 11.16 1.47
N ASN A 343 -0.34 10.76 0.56
CA ASN A 343 -0.76 10.16 -0.71
C ASN A 343 0.24 9.10 -1.21
N THR A 344 -0.25 8.16 -2.02
CA THR A 344 0.52 7.09 -2.64
C THR A 344 1.18 7.52 -3.95
N PHE A 345 2.01 6.66 -4.54
CA PHE A 345 2.45 6.76 -5.93
C PHE A 345 2.09 5.49 -6.72
N PRO A 346 1.29 5.55 -7.80
CA PRO A 346 0.64 6.74 -8.36
C PRO A 346 -0.36 7.39 -7.38
N LEU A 347 -0.67 8.67 -7.63
CA LEU A 347 -1.59 9.44 -6.79
C LEU A 347 -2.96 8.77 -6.73
N SER A 348 -3.47 8.65 -5.51
CA SER A 348 -4.82 8.20 -5.19
C SER A 348 -5.60 9.36 -4.56
N GLN A 349 -6.73 9.04 -3.94
CA GLN A 349 -7.40 9.95 -3.03
C GLN A 349 -6.46 10.30 -1.87
N GLU A 350 -6.29 11.59 -1.61
CA GLU A 350 -5.47 12.08 -0.51
C GLU A 350 -6.08 11.63 0.82
N LEU A 351 -5.23 11.07 1.68
CA LEU A 351 -5.59 10.69 3.03
C LEU A 351 -5.58 11.92 3.92
N GLU A 352 -6.52 11.98 4.86
CA GLU A 352 -6.61 13.05 5.86
C GLU A 352 -6.81 12.45 7.25
N PHE A 353 -6.00 12.89 8.21
CA PHE A 353 -6.14 12.54 9.62
C PHE A 353 -5.96 13.79 10.48
N ARG A 354 -6.82 13.95 11.49
CA ARG A 354 -6.78 15.09 12.43
C ARG A 354 -6.56 14.55 13.85
N PRO A 355 -5.36 14.73 14.45
CA PRO A 355 -5.13 14.33 15.83
C PRO A 355 -5.87 15.26 16.80
N GLU A 356 -6.07 14.81 18.04
CA GLU A 356 -6.43 15.70 19.14
C GLU A 356 -5.24 16.59 19.50
N VAL A 357 -5.50 17.87 19.75
CA VAL A 357 -4.47 18.87 20.02
C VAL A 357 -4.74 19.51 21.39
N PRO A 358 -3.79 19.44 22.35
CA PRO A 358 -3.95 20.11 23.64
C PRO A 358 -4.00 21.65 23.50
N ILE A 359 -4.52 22.34 24.51
CA ILE A 359 -4.54 23.81 24.57
C ILE A 359 -3.34 24.28 25.39
N ILE A 360 -2.66 25.34 24.93
CA ILE A 360 -1.64 26.04 25.72
C ILE A 360 -2.29 27.27 26.36
N GLU A 361 -2.20 27.40 27.68
CA GLU A 361 -2.83 28.49 28.43
C GLU A 361 -1.79 29.45 29.04
N ALA A 362 -2.09 30.75 29.00
CA ALA A 362 -1.26 31.75 29.65
C ALA A 362 -1.60 31.86 31.15
N LEU A 363 -0.64 31.47 32.00
CA LEU A 363 -0.75 31.51 33.45
C LEU A 363 -0.21 32.82 34.02
N HIS A 364 -1.10 33.62 34.63
CA HIS A 364 -0.72 34.89 35.27
C HIS A 364 -0.38 34.73 36.75
N LEU A 365 0.91 34.55 37.06
CA LEU A 365 1.41 34.52 38.44
C LEU A 365 1.96 35.88 38.86
N ARG A 366 1.29 36.56 39.81
CA ARG A 366 1.72 37.84 40.39
C ARG A 366 2.08 37.66 41.86
N ARG A 367 3.28 38.09 42.25
CA ARG A 367 3.64 38.29 43.66
C ARG A 367 3.20 39.68 44.08
N LYS A 368 2.32 39.77 45.08
CA LYS A 368 1.95 41.04 45.72
C LYS A 368 1.57 40.74 47.15
N PHE A 369 2.06 41.53 48.09
CA PHE A 369 1.77 41.34 49.50
C PHE A 369 1.49 42.68 50.16
N ARG A 370 0.79 42.64 51.29
CA ARG A 370 0.53 43.79 52.15
C ARG A 370 1.11 43.49 53.52
N ILE A 371 1.82 44.47 54.06
CA ILE A 371 2.36 44.44 55.42
C ILE A 371 1.63 45.50 56.23
N GLY A 372 1.24 45.16 57.45
CA GLY A 372 0.66 46.09 58.41
C GLY A 372 1.39 45.98 59.74
N LYS A 373 1.56 47.11 60.43
CA LYS A 373 1.99 47.17 61.82
C LYS A 373 0.98 48.00 62.58
N GLU A 374 0.39 47.42 63.62
CA GLU A 374 -0.52 48.09 64.52
C GLU A 374 0.09 48.13 65.91
N VAL A 375 0.01 49.29 66.57
CA VAL A 375 0.52 49.51 67.92
C VAL A 375 -0.65 49.84 68.83
N ILE A 376 -0.97 48.93 69.74
CA ILE A 376 -2.10 49.06 70.65
C ILE A 376 -1.56 49.33 72.06
N PRO A 377 -1.89 50.46 72.70
CA PRO A 377 -1.54 50.67 74.10
C PRO A 377 -2.36 49.72 74.99
N ILE A 378 -1.70 48.97 75.88
CA ILE A 378 -2.34 47.98 76.75
C ILE A 378 -2.08 48.27 78.23
N GLY A 379 -3.12 48.72 78.92
CA GLY A 379 -3.11 48.89 80.38
C GLY A 379 -2.35 50.13 80.85
N ALA A 380 -1.08 49.96 81.26
CA ALA A 380 -0.28 51.00 81.92
C ALA A 380 0.58 51.81 80.93
N LEU A 381 0.93 53.05 81.30
CA LEU A 381 1.87 53.90 80.54
C LEU A 381 3.16 53.13 80.26
N GLY A 382 3.56 53.07 78.98
CA GLY A 382 4.78 52.38 78.53
C GLY A 382 4.58 50.91 78.12
N LYS A 383 3.34 50.39 78.08
CA LYS A 383 3.03 49.03 77.58
C LYS A 383 2.27 49.06 76.25
N TYR A 384 2.78 48.33 75.27
CA TYR A 384 2.21 48.26 73.93
C TYR A 384 2.14 46.81 73.43
N GLN A 385 1.10 46.49 72.67
CA GLN A 385 0.98 45.28 71.88
C GLN A 385 1.21 45.65 70.42
N ILE A 386 2.22 45.05 69.81
CA ILE A 386 2.52 45.21 68.40
C ILE A 386 1.87 44.05 67.65
N ILE A 387 1.11 44.34 66.60
CA ILE A 387 0.53 43.35 65.70
C ILE A 387 1.11 43.57 64.31
N LEU A 388 1.84 42.58 63.81
CA LEU A 388 2.36 42.52 62.47
C LEU A 388 1.45 41.66 61.62
N THR A 389 1.02 42.20 60.49
CA THR A 389 0.19 41.49 59.51
C THR A 389 0.98 41.33 58.22
N LEU A 390 1.03 40.12 57.68
CA LEU A 390 1.49 39.84 56.33
C LEU A 390 0.37 39.15 55.55
N GLU A 391 -0.08 39.75 54.46
CA GLU A 391 -1.18 39.25 53.62
C GLU A 391 -0.68 39.07 52.18
N ASN A 392 -0.82 37.87 51.60
CA ASN A 392 -0.51 37.64 50.19
C ASN A 392 -1.71 38.00 49.31
N ILE A 393 -1.68 39.19 48.75
CA ILE A 393 -2.69 39.72 47.81
C ILE A 393 -2.30 39.49 46.33
N GLY A 394 -1.42 38.52 46.10
CA GLY A 394 -0.96 38.04 44.81
C GLY A 394 -1.62 36.72 44.42
N THR A 395 -1.37 36.26 43.20
CA THR A 395 -1.82 34.94 42.71
C THR A 395 -0.74 33.87 42.83
N ALA A 396 0.50 34.27 43.10
CA ALA A 396 1.61 33.34 43.31
C ALA A 396 1.82 33.06 44.82
N PRO A 397 2.06 31.81 45.23
CA PRO A 397 2.49 31.52 46.59
C PRO A 397 3.85 32.17 46.87
N LEU A 398 4.02 32.69 48.09
CA LEU A 398 5.29 33.19 48.58
C LEU A 398 5.94 32.11 49.45
N GLN A 399 7.24 31.88 49.29
CA GLN A 399 7.98 30.86 50.04
C GLN A 399 9.12 31.51 50.82
N ASN A 400 9.39 30.99 52.01
CA ASN A 400 10.50 31.40 52.89
C ASN A 400 10.55 32.91 53.15
N VAL A 401 9.39 33.55 53.37
CA VAL A 401 9.31 34.98 53.60
C VAL A 401 9.81 35.31 55.02
N VAL A 402 10.71 36.28 55.14
CA VAL A 402 11.22 36.71 56.46
C VAL A 402 10.60 38.05 56.84
N LEU A 403 9.69 38.03 57.81
CA LEU A 403 9.09 39.22 58.41
C LEU A 403 9.98 39.77 59.52
N MET A 404 10.30 41.05 59.45
CA MET A 404 11.19 41.71 60.39
C MET A 404 10.54 42.92 61.03
N ASP A 405 10.84 43.15 62.30
CA ASP A 405 10.46 44.37 63.00
C ASP A 405 11.59 44.88 63.89
N LYS A 406 11.71 46.21 64.00
CA LYS A 406 12.75 46.88 64.79
C LYS A 406 12.14 47.50 66.03
N VAL A 407 12.73 47.22 67.18
CA VAL A 407 12.27 47.68 68.49
C VAL A 407 13.44 48.37 69.21
N PRO A 408 13.28 49.60 69.70
CA PRO A 408 14.34 50.28 70.46
C PRO A 408 14.70 49.57 71.77
N ASP A 409 15.98 49.63 72.17
CA ASP A 409 16.54 48.91 73.35
C ASP A 409 15.91 49.28 74.70
N ASN A 410 15.14 50.38 74.78
CA ASN A 410 14.49 50.83 76.01
C ASN A 410 13.19 50.07 76.35
N PHE A 411 12.87 49.00 75.60
CA PHE A 411 11.69 48.17 75.77
C PHE A 411 12.06 46.71 76.05
N GLU A 412 11.43 46.11 77.05
CA GLU A 412 11.50 44.68 77.34
C GLU A 412 10.37 43.91 76.62
N TYR A 413 10.65 42.68 76.19
CA TYR A 413 9.67 41.83 75.51
C TYR A 413 8.82 41.01 76.47
N GLY A 414 7.51 40.97 76.20
CA GLY A 414 6.53 40.16 76.91
C GLY A 414 6.17 38.88 76.15
N SER A 415 4.88 38.67 75.96
CA SER A 415 4.36 37.49 75.26
C SER A 415 4.48 37.62 73.74
N TYR A 416 4.58 36.47 73.05
CA TYR A 416 4.59 36.37 71.58
C TYR A 416 3.47 35.43 71.12
N SER A 417 2.81 35.77 70.02
CA SER A 417 1.90 34.91 69.26
C SER A 417 2.47 34.66 67.87
N GLY A 418 2.21 33.48 67.28
CA GLY A 418 2.72 33.14 65.94
C GLY A 418 4.18 32.65 65.89
N GLY A 419 4.77 32.31 67.04
CA GLY A 419 6.13 31.76 67.14
C GLY A 419 7.13 32.73 67.79
N LYS A 420 8.22 32.19 68.35
CA LYS A 420 9.28 33.01 68.94
C LYS A 420 10.17 33.60 67.83
N PRO A 421 10.39 34.92 67.80
CA PRO A 421 11.29 35.52 66.82
C PRO A 421 12.75 35.13 67.08
N GLN A 422 13.55 35.17 66.03
CA GLN A 422 15.01 35.28 66.18
C GLN A 422 15.35 36.76 66.41
N ILE A 423 15.96 37.07 67.55
CA ILE A 423 16.34 38.44 67.93
C ILE A 423 17.81 38.66 67.58
N THR A 424 18.12 39.78 66.93
CA THR A 424 19.48 40.24 66.68
C THR A 424 19.67 41.61 67.31
N ASP A 425 20.55 41.71 68.30
CA ASP A 425 20.88 42.96 68.98
C ASP A 425 21.77 43.82 68.07
N GLU A 426 21.27 44.97 67.61
CA GLU A 426 22.05 45.99 66.93
C GLU A 426 22.28 47.16 67.89
N VAL A 427 23.30 48.01 67.65
CA VAL A 427 23.59 49.12 68.58
C VAL A 427 22.45 50.14 68.56
N GLY A 428 21.60 50.12 69.60
CA GLY A 428 20.50 51.07 69.82
C GLY A 428 19.11 50.57 69.41
N GLU A 429 19.01 49.44 68.70
CA GLU A 429 17.74 48.78 68.33
C GLU A 429 17.91 47.26 68.20
N ASP A 430 16.91 46.51 68.63
CA ASP A 430 16.79 45.08 68.42
C ASP A 430 15.97 44.76 67.16
N THR A 431 16.41 43.79 66.36
CA THR A 431 15.67 43.30 65.18
C THR A 431 15.08 41.92 65.43
N LEU A 432 13.74 41.82 65.43
CA LEU A 432 12.98 40.58 65.56
C LEU A 432 12.71 40.00 64.16
N LYS A 433 12.93 38.70 63.95
CA LYS A 433 12.73 38.01 62.67
C LYS A 433 11.84 36.78 62.82
N TRP A 434 10.84 36.67 61.95
CA TRP A 434 9.97 35.49 61.79
C TRP A 434 10.09 34.95 60.37
N THR A 435 10.28 33.64 60.23
CA THR A 435 10.33 32.95 58.93
C THR A 435 8.99 32.27 58.66
N ILE A 436 8.43 32.52 57.49
CA ILE A 436 7.16 31.98 57.02
C ILE A 436 7.45 31.10 55.80
N ASP A 437 7.36 29.79 55.98
CA ASP A 437 7.80 28.81 54.98
C ASP A 437 6.99 28.87 53.68
N LEU A 438 5.66 29.01 53.79
CA LEU A 438 4.74 29.09 52.66
C LEU A 438 3.54 29.97 53.01
N LEU A 439 3.22 30.90 52.12
CA LEU A 439 2.03 31.75 52.19
C LEU A 439 1.30 31.68 50.84
N ASN A 440 0.17 30.98 50.77
CA ASN A 440 -0.59 30.82 49.53
C ASN A 440 -1.26 32.14 49.12
N ALA A 441 -1.84 32.17 47.91
CA ALA A 441 -2.66 33.31 47.49
C ALA A 441 -3.83 33.50 48.47
N ASP A 442 -4.12 34.75 48.82
CA ASP A 442 -5.15 35.18 49.77
C ASP A 442 -4.92 34.77 51.24
N ASP A 443 -3.78 34.14 51.56
CA ASP A 443 -3.43 33.82 52.96
C ASP A 443 -2.99 35.10 53.72
N LYS A 444 -3.36 35.15 55.01
CA LYS A 444 -2.99 36.21 55.96
C LYS A 444 -2.37 35.60 57.20
N VAL A 445 -1.18 36.08 57.57
CA VAL A 445 -0.50 35.74 58.81
C VAL A 445 -0.50 36.97 59.71
N GLU A 446 -0.94 36.79 60.96
CA GLU A 446 -0.87 37.79 62.01
C GLU A 446 0.05 37.28 63.13
N ILE A 447 1.03 38.10 63.50
CA ILE A 447 2.00 37.83 64.57
C ILE A 447 1.92 39.00 65.52
N SER A 448 1.72 38.74 66.81
CA SER A 448 1.68 39.79 67.82
C SER A 448 2.71 39.59 68.91
N TYR A 449 3.27 40.67 69.43
CA TYR A 449 4.15 40.61 70.58
C TYR A 449 3.98 41.84 71.48
N GLU A 450 4.24 41.68 72.77
CA GLU A 450 4.10 42.74 73.75
C GLU A 450 5.46 43.36 74.08
N ILE A 451 5.48 44.67 74.29
CA ILE A 451 6.65 45.42 74.75
C ILE A 451 6.30 46.29 75.96
N SER A 452 7.23 46.42 76.90
CA SER A 452 7.09 47.31 78.06
C SER A 452 8.38 48.08 78.35
N GLY A 453 8.31 49.41 78.46
CA GLY A 453 9.50 50.26 78.61
C GLY A 453 9.22 51.67 79.09
N THR A 454 10.26 52.49 79.21
CA THR A 454 10.17 53.91 79.60
C THR A 454 10.35 54.82 78.38
N GLY A 455 9.29 55.52 77.98
CA GLY A 455 9.27 56.46 76.84
C GLY A 455 8.04 56.28 75.94
N GLU A 456 7.82 57.21 75.00
CA GLU A 456 6.85 57.00 73.91
C GLU A 456 7.46 56.06 72.86
N TYR A 457 6.73 55.01 72.47
CA TYR A 457 7.13 54.15 71.36
C TYR A 457 6.79 54.83 70.03
N SER A 458 7.82 55.10 69.21
CA SER A 458 7.63 55.55 67.83
C SER A 458 7.69 54.33 66.90
N PRO A 459 6.59 53.96 66.23
CA PRO A 459 6.61 52.83 65.31
C PRO A 459 7.50 53.16 64.10
N SER A 460 8.48 52.29 63.85
CA SER A 460 9.11 52.12 62.54
C SER A 460 8.24 51.22 61.66
N ASP A 461 8.33 51.38 60.34
CA ASP A 461 7.65 50.49 59.40
C ASP A 461 8.22 49.07 59.51
N ALA A 462 7.33 48.06 59.50
CA ALA A 462 7.73 46.66 59.43
C ALA A 462 8.45 46.37 58.11
N GLN A 463 9.52 45.56 58.18
CA GLN A 463 10.41 45.29 57.04
C GLN A 463 10.30 43.84 56.59
N LEU A 464 10.64 43.59 55.33
CA LEU A 464 10.75 42.24 54.77
C LEU A 464 12.16 41.98 54.28
N GLY A 465 12.67 40.79 54.61
CA GLY A 465 13.74 40.15 53.86
C GLY A 465 13.12 39.15 52.86
N LEU A 466 13.44 39.31 51.58
CA LEU A 466 13.09 38.37 50.51
C LEU A 466 14.28 37.52 50.12
#